data_AF-A0A6M3JIT7-F1
#
_entry.id   AF-A0A6M3JIT7-F1
#
_cell.length_a   1.000
_cell.length_b   1.000
_cell.length_c   1.000
_cell.angle_alpha   90.00
_cell.angle_beta   90.00
_cell.angle_gamma   90.00
#
_symmetry.space_group_name_H-M   'P 1'
#
loop_
_entity.id
_entity.type
_entity.pdbx_description
1 polymer ?
#
loop_
_entity_poly.entity_id
_entity_poly.type
_entity_poly.pdbx_seq_one_letter_code
_entity_poly.pdbx_strand_id
1 'polypeptide(L)' 'MIGSDSIFTIHKVDINVSQVNLPIYLIPFGDLHRYTSLCDIEKWQEFLVWAKAKKNAYFIGMGDYDDLASFS' A
#
# COMPACT_ATOMS: atom_id res chain seq x y z
N MET A 1 6.72 -18.15 -29.47
CA MET A 1 6.64 -16.84 -28.79
C MET A 1 5.92 -17.07 -27.48
N ILE A 2 6.65 -17.10 -26.36
CA ILE A 2 6.05 -17.18 -25.03
C ILE A 2 5.62 -15.73 -24.71
N GLY A 3 4.31 -15.48 -24.68
CA GLY A 3 3.76 -14.15 -24.47
C GLY A 3 4.21 -13.58 -23.13
N SER A 4 4.66 -12.33 -23.16
CA SER A 4 5.03 -11.50 -21.99
C SER A 4 3.86 -11.20 -21.03
N ASP A 5 2.68 -11.74 -21.29
CA ASP A 5 1.43 -11.35 -20.64
C ASP A 5 1.16 -12.11 -19.33
N SER A 6 2.05 -13.03 -18.92
CA SER A 6 1.84 -13.88 -17.73
C SER A 6 2.72 -13.54 -16.52
N ILE A 7 3.51 -12.46 -16.55
CA ILE A 7 4.44 -12.09 -15.46
C ILE A 7 3.93 -10.94 -14.60
N PHE A 8 2.99 -10.15 -15.10
CA PHE A 8 2.47 -8.98 -14.40
C PHE A 8 0.94 -9.03 -14.34
N THR A 9 0.39 -8.80 -13.15
CA THR A 9 -1.04 -8.57 -12.95
C THR A 9 -1.29 -7.07 -12.95
N ILE A 10 -2.15 -6.59 -13.85
CA ILE A 10 -2.56 -5.18 -13.89
C ILE A 10 -3.81 -5.01 -13.04
N HIS A 11 -3.71 -4.23 -11.97
CA HIS A 11 -4.86 -3.75 -11.20
C HIS A 11 -5.25 -2.35 -11.68
N LYS A 12 -6.53 -2.14 -11.99
CA LYS A 12 -7.09 -0.85 -12.39
C LYS A 12 -8.14 -0.42 -11.38
N VAL A 13 -8.08 0.83 -10.96
CA VAL A 13 -9.05 1.45 -10.04
C VAL A 13 -9.38 2.83 -10.57
N ASP A 14 -10.67 3.10 -10.76
CA ASP A 14 -11.16 4.42 -11.14
C ASP A 14 -11.38 5.28 -9.91
N ILE A 15 -10.80 6.49 -9.93
CA ILE A 15 -10.94 7.47 -8.86
C ILE A 15 -12.01 8.47 -9.26
N ASN A 16 -13.18 8.39 -8.61
CA ASN A 16 -14.26 9.34 -8.83
C ASN A 16 -13.96 10.66 -8.12
N VAL A 17 -13.63 11.69 -8.90
CA VAL A 17 -13.33 13.03 -8.39
C VAL A 17 -14.64 13.76 -8.05
N SER A 18 -14.95 13.86 -6.76
CA SER A 18 -16.18 14.53 -6.29
C SER A 18 -16.05 16.06 -6.22
N GLN A 19 -14.83 16.59 -6.13
CA GLN A 19 -14.55 18.03 -6.03
C GLN A 19 -13.31 18.38 -6.85
N VAL A 20 -13.43 19.41 -7.68
CA VAL A 20 -12.30 19.96 -8.46
C VAL A 20 -11.43 20.87 -7.59
N ASN A 21 -10.14 20.99 -7.92
CA ASN A 21 -9.15 21.80 -7.22
C ASN A 21 -8.79 21.38 -5.79
N LEU A 22 -9.15 20.15 -5.38
CA LEU A 22 -8.62 19.54 -4.17
C LEU A 22 -7.57 18.47 -4.51
N PRO A 23 -6.45 18.40 -3.77
CA PRO A 23 -5.45 17.38 -4.01
C PRO A 23 -5.98 16.00 -3.66
N ILE A 24 -5.78 15.03 -4.54
CA ILE A 24 -5.95 13.61 -4.27
C ILE A 24 -4.58 13.04 -3.92
N TYR A 25 -4.47 12.39 -2.77
CA TYR A 25 -3.21 11.79 -2.34
C TYR A 25 -3.19 10.30 -2.70
N LEU A 26 -2.17 9.88 -3.43
CA LEU A 26 -1.87 8.48 -3.65
C LEU A 26 -0.73 8.10 -2.71
N ILE A 27 -0.98 7.15 -1.81
CA ILE A 27 -0.06 6.79 -0.74
C ILE A 27 0.36 5.33 -0.92
N PRO A 28 1.49 5.10 -1.61
CA PRO A 28 2.10 3.78 -1.66
C PRO A 28 2.55 3.31 -0.26
N PHE A 29 2.30 2.05 0.09
CA PHE A 29 2.92 1.39 1.25
C PHE A 29 3.03 -0.13 1.06
N GLY A 30 4.03 -0.74 1.69
CA GLY A 30 4.35 -2.17 1.61
C GLY A 30 5.63 -2.43 2.39
N ASP A 31 6.19 -3.64 2.27
CA ASP A 31 7.47 -4.01 2.89
C ASP A 31 7.50 -3.70 4.40
N LEU A 32 6.34 -3.88 5.05
CA LEU A 32 6.15 -3.55 6.45
C LEU A 32 6.78 -4.60 7.34
N HIS A 33 6.74 -5.87 6.94
CA HIS A 33 7.31 -6.98 7.70
C HIS A 33 6.91 -6.89 9.19
N ARG A 34 5.60 -6.74 9.44
CA ARG A 34 5.07 -6.28 10.75
C ARG A 34 5.52 -7.14 11.94
N TYR A 35 5.86 -8.40 11.70
CA TYR A 35 6.17 -9.37 12.75
C TYR A 35 7.66 -9.66 12.88
N THR A 36 8.51 -9.07 12.02
CA THR A 36 9.96 -9.17 12.16
C THR A 36 10.44 -8.34 13.35
N SER A 37 11.50 -8.80 14.00
CA SER A 37 12.14 -8.09 15.12
C SER A 37 12.76 -6.75 14.72
N LEU A 38 12.99 -6.55 13.42
CA LEU A 38 13.53 -5.32 12.84
C LEU A 38 12.43 -4.34 12.40
N CYS A 39 11.15 -4.67 12.55
CA CYS A 39 10.07 -3.75 12.24
C CYS A 39 10.09 -2.59 13.25
N ASP A 40 10.14 -1.36 12.74
CA ASP A 40 9.97 -0.16 13.57
C ASP A 40 8.49 0.04 13.89
N ILE A 41 8.04 -0.56 15.00
CA ILE A 41 6.65 -0.54 15.43
C ILE A 41 6.18 0.88 15.76
N GLU A 42 7.05 1.72 16.32
CA GLU A 42 6.69 3.09 16.68
C GLU A 42 6.40 3.92 15.43
N LYS A 43 7.28 3.83 14.42
CA LYS A 43 7.05 4.48 13.12
C LYS A 43 5.84 3.94 12.40
N TRP A 44 5.56 2.65 12.51
CA TRP A 44 4.34 2.09 11.96
C TRP A 44 3.08 2.69 12.63
N GLN A 45 3.08 2.84 13.96
CA GLN A 45 1.96 3.49 14.66
C GLN A 45 1.82 4.97 14.31
N GLU A 46 2.93 5.71 14.22
CA GLU A 46 2.93 7.11 13.76
C GLU A 46 2.31 7.24 12.36
N PHE A 47 2.72 6.36 11.44
CA PHE A 47 2.16 6.29 10.09
C PHE A 47 0.66 6.03 10.12
N LEU A 48 0.18 5.06 10.92
CA LEU A 48 -1.24 4.75 11.03
C LEU A 48 -2.07 5.93 11.58
N VAL A 49 -1.54 6.67 12.55
CA VAL A 49 -2.19 7.88 13.07
C VAL A 49 -2.28 8.96 11.98
N TRP A 50 -1.18 9.22 11.29
CA TRP A 50 -1.15 10.17 10.19
C TRP A 50 -2.10 9.76 9.04
N ALA A 51 -2.11 8.49 8.67
CA ALA A 51 -2.92 7.93 7.59
C ALA A 51 -4.42 8.11 7.87
N LYS A 52 -4.86 7.84 9.11
CA LYS A 52 -6.28 8.02 9.53
C LYS A 52 -6.75 9.47 9.43
N ALA A 53 -5.86 10.43 9.64
CA ALA A 53 -6.19 11.86 9.54
C ALA A 53 -6.25 12.36 8.09
N LYS A 54 -5.63 11.65 7.15
CA LYS A 54 -5.53 12.10 5.76
C LYS A 54 -6.86 11.94 5.03
N LYS A 55 -7.42 13.06 4.55
CA LYS A 55 -8.62 13.09 3.69
C LYS A 55 -8.23 13.05 2.22
N ASN A 56 -9.17 12.59 1.38
CA ASN A 56 -8.98 12.48 -0.07
C ASN A 56 -7.72 11.69 -0.45
N ALA A 57 -7.50 10.57 0.25
CA ALA A 57 -6.31 9.75 0.11
C ALA A 57 -6.68 8.31 -0.26
N TYR A 58 -5.89 7.73 -1.16
CA TYR A 58 -5.98 6.34 -1.60
C TYR A 58 -4.67 5.64 -1.24
N PHE A 59 -4.76 4.60 -0.42
CA PHE A 59 -3.61 3.82 0.01
C PHE A 59 -3.40 2.65 -0.96
N ILE A 60 -2.22 2.61 -1.58
CA ILE A 60 -1.86 1.62 -2.59
C ILE A 60 -0.94 0.62 -1.91
N GLY A 61 -1.50 -0.53 -1.60
CA GLY A 61 -0.76 -1.62 -0.98
C GLY A 61 0.13 -2.34 -1.99
N MET A 62 1.41 -2.51 -1.67
CA MET A 62 2.42 -3.15 -2.53
C MET A 62 2.81 -4.57 -2.12
N GLY A 63 2.35 -5.09 -0.98
CA GLY A 63 2.70 -6.42 -0.47
C GLY A 63 3.68 -6.39 0.70
N ASP A 64 4.11 -7.58 1.13
CA ASP A 64 5.05 -7.80 2.24
C ASP A 64 4.65 -7.12 3.55
N TYR A 65 3.37 -7.26 3.91
CA TYR A 65 2.85 -6.67 5.15
C TYR A 65 3.18 -7.49 6.40
N ASP A 66 3.29 -8.80 6.23
CA ASP A 66 3.56 -9.77 7.28
C ASP A 66 4.67 -10.73 6.87
N ASP A 67 5.36 -11.27 7.87
CA ASP A 67 6.47 -12.21 7.70
C ASP A 67 6.04 -13.66 7.79
N LEU A 68 4.74 -13.91 7.97
CA LEU A 68 4.21 -15.24 8.28
C LEU A 68 4.15 -16.15 7.04
N ALA A 69 4.54 -15.66 5.86
CA ALA A 69 4.53 -16.41 4.61
C ALA A 69 5.92 -16.90 4.21
N SER A 70 6.36 -17.98 4.86
CA SER A 70 7.20 -19.01 4.25
C SER A 70 6.97 -20.33 4.98
N PHE A 71 5.80 -20.94 4.75
CA PHE A 71 5.63 -22.37 5.02
C PHE A 71 6.21 -23.13 3.82
N SER A 72 7.41 -23.69 4.02
CA SER A 72 8.00 -24.72 3.16
C SER A 72 7.20 -26.01 3.20
#